data_AF-A0A1C5YWN6-F1
#
_entry.id   AF-A0A1C5YWN6-F1
#
_cell.length_a   1.000
_cell.length_b   1.000
_cell.length_c   1.000
_cell.angle_alpha   90.00
_cell.angle_beta   90.00
_cell.angle_gamma   90.00
#
_symmetry.space_group_name_H-M   'P 1'
#
loop_
_entity.id
_entity.type
_entity.pdbx_description
1 polymer ?
#
loop_
_entity_poly.entity_id
_entity_poly.type
_entity_poly.pdbx_seq_one_letter_code
_entity_poly.pdbx_strand_id
1 'polypeptide(L)'
;MNTEKTAIQVIAGAARCPEYTPAMVKALMKKLETNDKAFALLMNVTPSTVHLWVTGAARPCNTARRLMQIYDSGPEIISKIADGEPVGERRSGS
;
A
#
# COMPACT_ATOMS: atom_id res chain seq x y z
N MET A 1 16.66 27.03 17.60
CA MET A 1 16.70 26.83 16.14
C MET A 1 16.04 25.50 15.84
N ASN A 2 14.85 25.51 15.24
CA ASN A 2 14.23 24.28 14.73
C ASN A 2 14.86 23.97 13.37
N THR A 3 15.72 22.96 13.30
CA THR A 3 16.20 22.44 12.03
C THR A 3 15.04 21.71 11.34
N GLU A 4 14.37 22.39 10.42
CA GLU A 4 13.50 21.72 9.47
C GLU A 4 14.35 20.75 8.64
N LYS A 5 13.95 19.47 8.65
CA LYS A 5 14.60 18.45 7.82
C LYS A 5 14.22 18.70 6.36
N THR A 6 15.20 18.65 5.47
CA THR A 6 14.93 18.76 4.04
C THR A 6 14.06 17.59 3.57
N ALA A 7 13.32 17.76 2.47
CA ALA A 7 12.52 16.69 1.89
C ALA A 7 13.34 15.41 1.62
N ILE A 8 14.60 15.57 1.19
CA ILE A 8 15.54 14.46 0.97
C ILE A 8 15.85 13.72 2.28
N GLN A 9 16.09 14.45 3.38
CA GLN A 9 16.35 13.83 4.70
C GLN A 9 15.14 13.08 5.24
N VAL A 10 13.93 13.59 4.98
CA VAL A 10 12.67 12.91 5.33
C VAL A 10 12.51 11.62 4.52
N ILE A 11 12.72 11.68 3.20
CA ILE A 11 12.63 10.52 2.30
C ILE A 11 13.69 9.47 2.63
N ALA A 12 14.92 9.89 2.95
CA ALA A 12 15.98 8.99 3.40
C ALA A 12 15.58 8.21 4.67
N GLY A 13 14.87 8.87 5.60
CA GLY A 13 14.28 8.22 6.77
C GLY A 13 13.24 7.15 6.42
N ALA A 14 12.49 7.35 5.34
CA ALA A 14 11.47 6.42 4.83
C ALA A 14 12.00 5.42 3.78
N ALA A 15 13.29 5.48 3.43
CA ALA A 15 13.87 4.65 2.36
C ALA A 15 13.82 3.15 2.69
N ARG A 16 13.83 2.79 3.99
CA ARG A 16 13.71 1.40 4.44
C ARG A 16 12.29 0.88 4.21
N CYS A 17 12.16 0.05 3.18
CA CYS A 17 10.95 -0.71 2.91
C CYS A 17 11.12 -2.13 3.48
N PRO A 18 10.23 -2.59 4.39
CA PRO A 18 10.37 -3.91 4.99
C PRO A 18 10.27 -5.04 3.95
N GLU A 19 10.91 -6.17 4.22
CA GLU A 19 10.63 -7.40 3.49
C GLU A 19 9.42 -8.08 4.12
N TYR A 20 8.32 -8.15 3.38
CA TYR A 20 7.11 -8.81 3.85
C TYR A 20 7.27 -10.32 3.77
N THR A 21 7.33 -10.97 4.94
CA THR A 21 7.22 -12.42 5.07
C THR A 21 5.75 -12.86 4.92
N PRO A 22 5.48 -14.14 4.62
CA PRO A 22 4.10 -14.64 4.55
C PRO A 22 3.26 -14.35 5.81
N ALA A 23 3.89 -14.42 6.99
CA ALA A 23 3.24 -14.09 8.26
C ALA A 23 2.85 -12.60 8.35
N MET A 24 3.71 -11.70 7.87
CA MET A 24 3.43 -10.26 7.84
C MET A 24 2.31 -9.93 6.84
N VAL A 25 2.29 -10.57 5.68
CA VAL A 25 1.20 -10.40 4.69
C VAL A 25 -0.13 -10.83 5.31
N LYS A 26 -0.18 -12.00 5.97
CA LYS A 26 -1.38 -12.48 6.67
C LYS A 26 -1.81 -11.52 7.80
N ALA A 27 -0.86 -11.00 8.57
CA ALA A 27 -1.15 -10.05 9.65
C ALA A 27 -1.73 -8.74 9.11
N LEU A 28 -1.19 -8.22 8.00
CA LEU A 28 -1.72 -7.04 7.33
C LEU A 28 -3.14 -7.29 6.80
N MET A 29 -3.38 -8.42 6.13
CA MET A 29 -4.71 -8.79 5.64
C MET A 29 -5.75 -8.84 6.77
N LYS A 30 -5.37 -9.42 7.92
CA LYS A 30 -6.20 -9.45 9.12
C LYS A 30 -6.47 -8.05 9.67
N LYS A 31 -5.44 -7.19 9.73
CA LYS A 31 -5.56 -5.81 10.20
C LYS A 31 -6.49 -4.97 9.31
N LEU A 32 -6.49 -5.23 8.01
CA LEU A 32 -7.35 -4.56 7.05
C LEU A 32 -8.73 -5.23 6.89
N GLU A 33 -9.00 -6.31 7.65
CA GLU A 33 -10.23 -7.09 7.56
C GLU A 33 -10.55 -7.60 6.13
N THR A 34 -9.50 -7.95 5.38
CA THR A 34 -9.62 -8.41 3.99
C THR A 34 -9.39 -9.92 3.86
N ASN A 35 -10.11 -10.53 2.92
CA ASN A 35 -9.79 -11.87 2.41
C ASN A 35 -8.87 -11.77 1.18
N ASP A 36 -8.39 -12.91 0.65
CA ASP A 36 -7.49 -12.97 -0.50
C ASP A 36 -7.99 -12.18 -1.73
N LYS A 37 -9.30 -12.21 -2.00
CA LYS A 37 -9.91 -11.50 -3.14
C LYS A 37 -9.93 -9.99 -2.91
N ALA A 38 -10.36 -9.55 -1.73
CA ALA A 38 -10.41 -8.14 -1.37
C ALA A 38 -9.00 -7.53 -1.31
N PHE A 39 -8.04 -8.26 -0.77
CA PHE A 39 -6.64 -7.84 -0.73
C PHE A 39 -6.03 -7.76 -2.13
N ALA A 40 -6.36 -8.71 -3.01
CA ALA A 40 -5.93 -8.67 -4.41
C ALA A 40 -6.45 -7.43 -5.15
N LEU A 41 -7.73 -7.07 -4.93
CA LEU A 41 -8.33 -5.84 -5.48
C LEU A 41 -7.62 -4.59 -4.96
N LEU A 42 -7.42 -4.48 -3.64
CA LEU A 42 -6.72 -3.36 -3.02
C LEU A 42 -5.29 -3.20 -3.58
N MET A 43 -4.58 -4.32 -3.75
CA MET A 43 -3.20 -4.34 -4.24
C MET A 43 -3.09 -4.23 -5.76
N ASN A 44 -4.22 -4.21 -6.48
CA ASN A 44 -4.29 -4.25 -7.94
C ASN A 44 -3.47 -5.41 -8.55
N VAL A 45 -3.67 -6.62 -8.02
CA VAL A 45 -3.04 -7.86 -8.50
C VAL A 45 -4.06 -8.99 -8.60
N THR A 46 -3.66 -10.15 -9.11
CA THR A 46 -4.54 -11.33 -9.14
C THR A 46 -4.60 -12.02 -7.75
N PRO A 47 -5.71 -12.71 -7.42
CA PRO A 47 -5.78 -13.54 -6.21
C PRO A 47 -4.66 -14.58 -6.12
N SER A 48 -4.25 -15.15 -7.27
CA SER A 48 -3.13 -16.09 -7.34
C SER A 48 -1.82 -15.46 -6.86
N THR A 49 -1.55 -14.21 -7.21
CA THR A 49 -0.36 -13.48 -6.72
C THR A 49 -0.39 -13.33 -5.19
N VAL A 50 -1.55 -12.98 -4.61
CA VAL A 50 -1.72 -12.91 -3.15
C VAL A 50 -1.48 -14.28 -2.51
N HIS A 51 -2.03 -15.34 -3.09
CA HIS A 51 -1.82 -16.70 -2.61
C HIS A 51 -0.33 -17.08 -2.58
N LEU A 52 0.44 -16.74 -3.62
CA LEU A 52 1.89 -16.98 -3.65
C LEU A 52 2.62 -16.22 -2.53
N TRP A 53 2.21 -14.99 -2.20
CA TRP A 53 2.79 -14.22 -1.10
C TRP A 53 2.46 -14.83 0.28
N VAL A 54 1.21 -15.27 0.45
CA VAL A 54 0.67 -15.86 1.69
C VAL A 54 1.24 -17.26 1.95
N THR A 55 1.60 -18.00 0.90
CA THR A 55 2.27 -19.32 0.99
C THR A 55 3.79 -19.21 1.01
N GLY A 56 4.36 -18.07 0.60
CA GLY A 56 5.81 -17.87 0.50
C GLY A 56 6.43 -18.40 -0.78
N ALA A 57 5.63 -18.87 -1.73
CA ALA A 57 6.10 -19.29 -3.06
C ALA A 57 6.64 -18.12 -3.90
N ALA A 58 6.22 -16.89 -3.62
CA ALA A 58 6.79 -15.68 -4.19
C ALA A 58 6.82 -14.54 -3.16
N ARG A 59 7.65 -13.53 -3.41
CA ARG A 59 7.74 -12.31 -2.58
C ARG A 59 7.09 -11.12 -3.28
N PRO A 60 6.47 -10.17 -2.55
CA PRO A 60 5.99 -8.93 -3.14
C PRO A 60 7.17 -8.10 -3.68
N CYS A 61 7.00 -7.53 -4.88
CA CYS A 61 8.00 -6.64 -5.48
C CYS A 61 8.14 -5.33 -4.69
N ASN A 62 9.18 -4.54 -4.95
CA ASN A 62 9.47 -3.31 -4.19
C ASN A 62 8.27 -2.34 -4.14
N THR A 63 7.56 -2.18 -5.26
CA THR A 63 6.35 -1.34 -5.32
C THR A 63 5.22 -1.90 -4.45
N ALA A 64 4.97 -3.21 -4.52
CA ALA A 64 3.96 -3.86 -3.69
C ALA A 64 4.31 -3.73 -2.19
N ARG A 65 5.58 -3.90 -1.81
CA ARG A 65 6.03 -3.72 -0.42
C ARG A 65 5.83 -2.30 0.07
N ARG A 66 6.04 -1.30 -0.80
CA ARG A 66 5.80 0.11 -0.47
C ARG A 66 4.30 0.37 -0.24
N LEU A 67 3.42 -0.15 -1.10
CA LEU A 67 1.97 -0.05 -0.91
C LEU A 67 1.52 -0.73 0.39
N MET A 68 2.00 -1.95 0.65
CA MET A 68 1.72 -2.64 1.91
C MET A 68 2.15 -1.82 3.12
N GLN A 69 3.32 -1.17 3.07
CA GLN A 69 3.78 -0.27 4.14
C GLN A 69 2.86 0.95 4.31
N ILE A 70 2.34 1.51 3.22
CA ILE A 70 1.38 2.63 3.27
C ILE A 70 0.09 2.17 3.95
N TYR A 71 -0.48 1.03 3.55
CA TYR A 71 -1.70 0.49 4.16
C TYR A 71 -1.50 0.08 5.62
N ASP A 72 -0.31 -0.44 5.98
CA ASP A 72 0.01 -0.78 7.35
C ASP A 72 0.18 0.47 8.23
N SER A 73 0.77 1.53 7.69
CA SER A 73 0.98 2.78 8.45
C SER A 73 -0.27 3.66 8.56
N GLY A 74 -1.12 3.66 7.52
CA GLY A 74 -2.30 4.52 7.41
C GLY A 74 -3.42 3.84 6.63
N PRO A 75 -4.20 2.92 7.26
CA PRO A 75 -5.28 2.20 6.59
C PRO A 75 -6.43 3.10 6.11
N GLU A 76 -6.58 4.29 6.68
CA GLU A 76 -7.59 5.30 6.29
C GLU A 76 -7.44 5.78 4.83
N ILE A 77 -6.27 5.56 4.21
CA ILE A 77 -6.07 5.86 2.79
C ILE A 77 -6.97 5.02 1.89
N ILE A 78 -7.39 3.83 2.34
CA ILE A 78 -8.25 2.93 1.56
C ILE A 78 -9.62 3.59 1.34
N SER A 79 -10.21 4.18 2.38
CA SER A 79 -11.45 4.95 2.27
C SER A 79 -11.29 6.14 1.33
N LYS A 80 -10.20 6.90 1.45
CA LYS A 80 -9.93 8.05 0.57
C LYS A 80 -9.83 7.68 -0.91
N ILE A 81 -9.31 6.49 -1.23
CA ILE A 81 -9.23 5.99 -2.61
C ILE A 81 -10.61 5.51 -3.09
N ALA A 82 -11.41 4.93 -2.21
CA ALA A 82 -12.77 4.45 -2.52
C ALA A 82 -13.78 5.60 -2.70
N ASP A 83 -13.65 6.68 -1.93
CA ASP A 83 -14.55 7.84 -1.93
C ASP A 83 -14.41 8.71 -3.19
N GLY A 84 -13.40 8.44 -4.03
CA GLY A 84 -13.27 8.94 -5.40
C GLY A 84 -13.73 10.38 -5.63
N GLU A 85 -12.88 11.37 -5.35
CA GLU A 85 -13.01 12.63 -6.10
C GLU A 85 -12.68 12.32 -7.57
N PRO A 86 -13.61 12.57 -8.52
CA PRO A 86 -13.36 12.26 -9.92
C PRO A 86 -12.18 13.10 -10.42
N VAL A 87 -11.07 12.43 -10.72
CA VAL A 87 -10.00 12.97 -11.54
C VAL A 87 -10.60 13.24 -12.92
N GLY A 88 -11.09 14.46 -13.18
CA GLY A 88 -11.47 14.80 -14.55
C GLY A 88 -12.36 16.00 -14.84
N GLU A 89 -13.08 16.63 -13.91
CA GLU A 89 -13.88 17.81 -14.29
C GLU A 89 -13.04 19.11 -14.20
N ARG A 90 -12.02 19.23 -15.05
CA ARG A 90 -11.54 20.57 -15.42
C ARG A 90 -12.69 21.21 -16.17
N ARG A 91 -13.32 22.22 -15.57
CA ARG A 91 -14.25 23.14 -16.23
C ARG A 91 -13.63 23.60 -17.57
N SER A 92 -14.02 22.95 -18.65
CA SER A 92 -13.99 23.55 -19.98
C SER A 92 -15.11 24.58 -20.00
N GLY A 93 -14.80 25.78 -19.50
CA GLY A 93 -15.57 26.96 -19.84
C GLY A 93 -15.28 27.31 -21.30
N SER A 94 -16.25 27.03 -22.17
CA SER A 94 -16.47 27.81 -23.40
C SER A 94 -17.54 28.85 -23.11
#